data_AF-A0A094ZNB8-F1
#
_entry.id   AF-A0A094ZNB8-F1
#
_cell.length_a   1.000
_cell.length_b   1.000
_cell.length_c   1.000
_cell.angle_alpha   90.00
_cell.angle_beta   90.00
_cell.angle_gamma   90.00
#
_symmetry.space_group_name_H-M   'P 1'
#
loop_
_entity.id
_entity.type
_entity.pdbx_description
1 polymer ?
#
loop_
_entity_poly.entity_id
_entity_poly.type
_entity_poly.pdbx_seq_one_letter_code
_entity_poly.pdbx_strand_id
1 'polypeptide(L)'
;MFFLYSGSKILGAQAITKNIRKFLGTAVEPILEPEIKRNSIFINNEWVESSSGKTFNTINPATGKVICQVSEGDKVDIDKAVKAARKAFEFGSEWHTMDASHRGVLLHKLADLIERDRVYLASLETLDNGKPFADSYNIDLDLVIKCYRFGETAGNALVIHPDVDKIAFTGSTAVGQLIGQNAYKHGVKRITLELGGKSPLIIFSDGDFDRAIATSHFGLFFNQGQCCCASSRIFVEESVYDKFVEYSSEEAKKRVVGNPFDLNTTQGPQVDEHQYRTVMSYIESGIKEGAKLCAGGKRFESDGYFIRPTVFADVQDEMRIAREEIFGPVMQIMKFRSLDELIHRANHTQYGLAAGIFTNNLEKAMHVMQHLQAGTVWINCYDVFDAAAPFGGYKFSGVGRELGEYGLRNYTEVKTDDKIPASEIYVKGDYKIDSKNSFDIVFSGDIASMQSMLNEKNRLRENCCRHVDFYHMITHSDKRLNEQEHYEQQRN
;
A
#
# COMPACT_ATOMS: atom_id res chain seq x y z
N MET A 1 11.07 -28.40 -5.40
CA MET A 1 10.40 -29.32 -4.46
C MET A 1 9.04 -28.69 -4.16
N PHE A 2 7.93 -29.31 -4.58
CA PHE A 2 6.59 -28.73 -4.39
C PHE A 2 6.12 -28.92 -2.94
N PHE A 3 5.51 -27.89 -2.35
CA PHE A 3 4.73 -28.01 -1.11
C PHE A 3 3.29 -27.58 -1.37
N LEU A 4 2.40 -28.57 -1.40
CA LEU A 4 0.95 -28.40 -1.35
C LEU A 4 0.53 -28.20 0.11
N TYR A 5 -0.14 -27.11 0.43
CA TYR A 5 -0.78 -26.93 1.74
C TYR A 5 -2.13 -27.68 1.77
N SER A 6 -2.09 -28.98 2.04
CA SER A 6 -3.28 -29.76 2.38
C SER A 6 -3.69 -29.49 3.83
N GLY A 7 -4.97 -29.23 4.07
CA GLY A 7 -5.47 -28.83 5.39
C GLY A 7 -5.16 -29.81 6.52
N SER A 8 -4.60 -29.30 7.61
CA SER A 8 -4.53 -29.96 8.92
C SER A 8 -4.41 -28.90 10.01
N LYS A 9 -5.22 -29.06 11.06
CA LYS A 9 -5.42 -28.18 12.23
C LYS A 9 -4.29 -27.17 12.48
N ILE A 10 -4.53 -25.91 12.13
CA ILE A 10 -3.66 -24.79 12.49
C ILE A 10 -3.85 -24.51 13.98
N LEU A 11 -2.82 -24.82 14.78
CA LEU A 11 -2.73 -24.40 16.18
C LEU A 11 -2.74 -22.86 16.25
N GLY A 12 -3.42 -22.29 17.26
CA GLY A 12 -3.68 -20.83 17.35
C GLY A 12 -2.43 -19.95 17.24
N ALA A 13 -2.60 -18.69 16.85
CA ALA A 13 -1.52 -17.79 16.42
C ALA A 13 -0.33 -17.63 17.40
N GLN A 14 -0.56 -17.75 18.72
CA GLN A 14 0.50 -17.75 19.74
C GLN A 14 1.37 -19.03 19.72
N ALA A 15 0.83 -20.17 19.26
CA ALA A 15 1.59 -21.42 19.08
C ALA A 15 2.40 -21.42 17.78
N ILE A 16 1.93 -20.71 16.74
CA ILE A 16 2.65 -20.55 15.46
C ILE A 16 3.94 -19.76 15.70
N THR A 17 3.84 -18.59 16.35
CA THR A 17 5.01 -17.75 16.71
C THR A 17 6.01 -18.48 17.62
N LYS A 18 5.54 -19.38 18.50
CA LYS A 18 6.43 -20.13 19.41
C LYS A 18 7.07 -21.37 18.78
N ASN A 19 6.41 -22.05 17.84
CA ASN A 19 6.96 -23.25 17.20
C ASN A 19 7.82 -22.96 15.96
N ILE A 20 7.57 -21.87 15.21
CA ILE A 20 8.47 -21.44 14.12
C ILE A 20 9.89 -21.17 14.67
N ARG A 21 9.99 -20.57 15.86
CA ARG A 21 11.25 -20.34 16.59
C ARG A 21 12.06 -21.60 16.90
N LYS A 22 11.50 -22.81 16.78
CA LYS A 22 12.18 -24.09 17.05
C LYS A 22 12.56 -24.89 15.80
N PHE A 23 12.10 -24.46 14.62
CA PHE A 23 12.33 -25.18 13.35
C PHE A 23 13.19 -24.42 12.34
N LEU A 24 13.46 -23.13 12.60
CA LEU A 24 14.48 -22.36 11.87
C LEU A 24 15.80 -22.44 12.65
N GLY A 25 16.90 -22.75 11.94
CA GLY A 25 18.23 -22.87 12.55
C GLY A 25 18.71 -21.53 13.13
N THR A 26 19.55 -21.61 14.17
CA THR A 26 20.31 -20.51 14.83
C THR A 26 19.66 -19.13 14.73
N ALA A 27 19.01 -18.69 15.81
CA ALA A 27 18.46 -17.34 15.92
C ALA A 27 19.50 -16.30 15.47
N VAL A 28 19.17 -15.57 14.40
CA VAL A 28 20.05 -14.56 13.81
C VAL A 28 20.18 -13.40 14.79
N GLU A 29 21.40 -13.14 15.26
CA GLU A 29 21.66 -12.07 16.23
C GLU A 29 21.73 -10.70 15.52
N PRO A 30 21.10 -9.65 16.06
CA PRO A 30 21.21 -8.30 15.53
C PRO A 30 22.57 -7.67 15.82
N ILE A 31 22.96 -6.71 14.98
CA ILE A 31 24.07 -5.80 15.29
C ILE A 31 23.47 -4.62 16.07
N LEU A 32 23.77 -4.52 17.38
CA LEU A 32 23.14 -3.51 18.25
C LEU A 32 23.59 -2.06 17.93
N GLU A 33 24.84 -1.90 17.50
CA GLU A 33 25.44 -0.63 17.10
C GLU A 33 26.07 -0.82 15.71
N PRO A 34 25.27 -0.86 14.63
CA PRO A 34 25.77 -1.04 13.27
C PRO A 34 26.57 0.19 12.83
N GLU A 35 27.77 -0.05 12.28
CA GLU A 35 28.63 0.99 11.72
C GLU A 35 27.89 1.75 10.60
N ILE A 36 27.76 3.07 10.73
CA ILE A 36 27.16 3.92 9.69
C ILE A 36 28.18 4.15 8.57
N LYS A 37 28.21 3.24 7.60
CA LYS A 37 29.18 3.26 6.49
C LYS A 37 28.97 4.39 5.47
N ARG A 38 27.76 4.95 5.40
CA ARG A 38 27.33 5.92 4.38
C ARG A 38 26.35 6.92 4.98
N ASN A 39 26.61 8.20 4.74
CA ASN A 39 25.79 9.33 5.20
C ASN A 39 25.80 10.53 4.23
N SER A 40 26.47 10.40 3.08
CA SER A 40 26.53 11.44 2.03
C SER A 40 25.49 11.18 0.92
N ILE A 41 25.33 12.12 -0.02
CA ILE A 41 24.43 11.97 -1.18
C ILE A 41 25.07 11.00 -2.20
N PHE A 42 24.28 10.13 -2.83
CA PHE A 42 24.76 9.22 -3.89
C PHE A 42 24.29 9.68 -5.28
N ILE A 43 25.22 10.08 -6.14
CA ILE A 43 24.94 10.58 -7.50
C ILE A 43 25.97 10.00 -8.47
N ASN A 44 25.52 9.50 -9.63
CA ASN A 44 26.40 9.00 -10.70
C ASN A 44 27.43 7.94 -10.22
N ASN A 45 26.98 7.02 -9.36
CA ASN A 45 27.81 5.99 -8.70
C ASN A 45 28.89 6.51 -7.73
N GLU A 46 28.85 7.79 -7.34
CA GLU A 46 29.78 8.42 -6.40
C GLU A 46 29.05 8.93 -5.15
N TRP A 47 29.74 8.92 -4.01
CA TRP A 47 29.28 9.54 -2.77
C TRP A 47 29.82 10.97 -2.70
N VAL A 48 28.93 11.95 -2.57
CA VAL A 48 29.24 13.38 -2.63
C VAL A 48 28.56 14.11 -1.46
N GLU A 49 29.26 15.12 -0.93
CA GLU A 49 28.66 16.03 0.06
C GLU A 49 27.63 16.97 -0.58
N SER A 50 26.73 17.50 0.25
CA SER A 50 25.74 18.50 -0.18
C SER A 50 26.43 19.74 -0.73
N SER A 51 25.85 20.35 -1.77
CA SER A 51 26.37 21.58 -2.38
C SER A 51 26.34 22.77 -1.42
N SER A 52 25.50 22.69 -0.38
CA SER A 52 25.39 23.66 0.71
C SER A 52 26.40 23.42 1.84
N GLY A 53 27.04 22.24 1.89
CA GLY A 53 27.85 21.79 3.02
C GLY A 53 27.06 21.50 4.31
N LYS A 54 25.72 21.54 4.26
CA LYS A 54 24.85 21.30 5.40
C LYS A 54 24.60 19.81 5.63
N THR A 55 24.30 19.48 6.88
CA THR A 55 23.87 18.16 7.34
C THR A 55 22.69 18.28 8.31
N PHE A 56 21.87 17.23 8.40
CA PHE A 56 20.84 17.08 9.41
C PHE A 56 21.09 15.81 10.25
N ASN A 57 20.59 15.77 11.47
CA ASN A 57 20.70 14.61 12.35
C ASN A 57 19.63 13.58 11.99
N THR A 58 19.98 12.29 11.88
CA THR A 58 19.01 11.21 12.10
C THR A 58 19.09 10.70 13.53
N ILE A 59 17.95 10.27 14.09
CA ILE A 59 17.75 10.10 15.54
C ILE A 59 17.12 8.74 15.81
N ASN A 60 17.72 7.97 16.72
CA ASN A 60 17.18 6.70 17.17
C ASN A 60 15.92 6.93 18.02
N PRO A 61 14.71 6.51 17.57
CA PRO A 61 13.46 6.82 18.26
C PRO A 61 13.26 6.06 19.58
N ALA A 62 14.02 4.99 19.81
CA ALA A 62 13.98 4.23 21.06
C ALA A 62 14.76 4.91 22.19
N THR A 63 15.63 5.88 21.88
CA THR A 63 16.52 6.55 22.85
C THR A 63 16.55 8.07 22.74
N GLY A 64 16.04 8.66 21.66
CA GLY A 64 16.15 10.10 21.38
C GLY A 64 17.57 10.57 21.04
N LYS A 65 18.53 9.65 20.87
CA LYS A 65 19.94 9.97 20.58
C LYS A 65 20.18 10.12 19.08
N VAL A 66 21.03 11.06 18.69
CA VAL A 66 21.54 11.17 17.31
C VAL A 66 22.32 9.91 16.96
N ILE A 67 21.99 9.30 15.82
CA ILE A 67 22.72 8.17 15.23
C ILE A 67 23.92 8.71 14.45
N CYS A 68 23.66 9.61 13.50
CA CYS A 68 24.68 10.26 12.68
C CYS A 68 24.15 11.57 12.09
N GLN A 69 25.02 12.28 11.39
CA GLN A 69 24.67 13.40 10.52
C GLN A 69 24.68 12.96 9.06
N VAL A 70 23.63 13.30 8.32
CA VAL A 70 23.43 12.98 6.90
C VAL A 70 23.45 14.27 6.09
N SER A 71 24.04 14.28 4.89
CA SER A 71 24.10 15.47 4.02
C SER A 71 22.70 15.98 3.66
N GLU A 72 22.43 17.26 3.90
CA GLU A 72 21.17 17.93 3.59
C GLU A 72 21.18 18.36 2.11
N GLY A 73 20.70 17.47 1.24
CA GLY A 73 20.58 17.73 -0.20
C GLY A 73 19.51 18.78 -0.51
N ASP A 74 19.88 19.79 -1.30
CA ASP A 74 18.99 20.87 -1.75
C ASP A 74 18.84 20.84 -3.28
N LYS A 75 18.11 21.80 -3.87
CA LYS A 75 17.83 21.92 -5.30
C LYS A 75 19.08 21.75 -6.18
N VAL A 76 20.24 22.23 -5.76
CA VAL A 76 21.49 22.12 -6.53
C VAL A 76 22.00 20.68 -6.61
N ASP A 77 21.87 19.90 -5.54
CA ASP A 77 22.26 18.49 -5.49
C ASP A 77 21.30 17.62 -6.31
N ILE A 78 20.02 17.95 -6.24
CA ILE A 78 18.98 17.41 -7.11
C ILE A 78 19.26 17.73 -8.59
N ASP A 79 19.59 18.97 -8.94
CA ASP A 79 19.88 19.36 -10.32
C ASP A 79 21.07 18.53 -10.88
N LYS A 80 22.09 18.25 -10.04
CA LYS A 80 23.19 17.31 -10.37
C LYS A 80 22.68 15.88 -10.54
N ALA A 81 21.86 15.38 -9.62
CA ALA A 81 21.30 14.02 -9.65
C ALA A 81 20.47 13.78 -10.91
N VAL A 82 19.59 14.72 -11.28
CA VAL A 82 18.77 14.58 -12.48
C VAL A 82 19.60 14.75 -13.75
N LYS A 83 20.63 15.62 -13.76
CA LYS A 83 21.56 15.68 -14.91
C LYS A 83 22.30 14.35 -15.12
N ALA A 84 22.69 13.67 -14.04
CA ALA A 84 23.27 12.33 -14.12
C ALA A 84 22.25 11.29 -14.62
N ALA A 85 21.02 11.31 -14.09
CA ALA A 85 19.95 10.41 -14.51
C ALA A 85 19.58 10.58 -15.99
N ARG A 86 19.48 11.83 -16.49
CA ARG A 86 19.26 12.12 -17.92
C ARG A 86 20.39 11.55 -18.77
N LYS A 87 21.65 11.79 -18.41
CA LYS A 87 22.81 11.22 -19.13
C LYS A 87 22.79 9.69 -19.13
N ALA A 88 22.34 9.07 -18.05
CA ALA A 88 22.16 7.62 -17.97
C ALA A 88 21.00 7.12 -18.85
N PHE A 89 20.00 7.95 -19.17
CA PHE A 89 18.83 7.59 -19.99
C PHE A 89 18.87 8.12 -21.44
N GLU A 90 19.87 8.93 -21.81
CA GLU A 90 20.06 9.46 -23.17
C GLU A 90 20.05 8.34 -24.23
N PHE A 91 19.48 8.62 -25.40
CA PHE A 91 19.44 7.65 -26.50
C PHE A 91 20.85 7.22 -26.90
N GLY A 92 21.12 5.91 -26.84
CA GLY A 92 22.44 5.35 -27.08
C GLY A 92 23.31 5.18 -25.82
N SER A 93 22.84 5.59 -24.64
CA SER A 93 23.52 5.31 -23.36
C SER A 93 23.52 3.80 -23.04
N GLU A 94 24.40 3.39 -22.14
CA GLU A 94 24.50 1.98 -21.70
C GLU A 94 23.17 1.44 -21.16
N TRP A 95 22.51 2.16 -20.25
CA TRP A 95 21.24 1.71 -19.65
C TRP A 95 20.06 1.72 -20.64
N HIS A 96 20.02 2.71 -21.54
CA HIS A 96 19.02 2.80 -22.61
C HIS A 96 19.15 1.66 -23.62
N THR A 97 20.39 1.31 -24.02
CA THR A 97 20.67 0.28 -25.03
C THR A 97 20.74 -1.14 -24.47
N MET A 98 20.83 -1.30 -23.14
CA MET A 98 20.83 -2.59 -22.47
C MET A 98 19.57 -3.40 -22.75
N ASP A 99 19.74 -4.71 -22.95
CA ASP A 99 18.60 -5.63 -23.05
C ASP A 99 17.76 -5.63 -21.76
N ALA A 100 16.45 -5.80 -21.90
CA ALA A 100 15.55 -5.91 -20.74
C ALA A 100 15.93 -7.09 -19.81
N SER A 101 16.42 -8.19 -20.38
CA SER A 101 16.96 -9.34 -19.64
C SER A 101 18.20 -8.96 -18.82
N HIS A 102 19.13 -8.18 -19.38
CA HIS A 102 20.32 -7.72 -18.67
C HIS A 102 19.99 -6.73 -17.54
N ARG A 103 19.01 -5.83 -17.73
CA ARG A 103 18.46 -5.02 -16.61
C ARG A 103 17.85 -5.90 -15.52
N GLY A 104 17.11 -6.95 -15.89
CA GLY A 104 16.59 -7.95 -14.95
C GLY A 104 17.70 -8.64 -14.15
N VAL A 105 18.80 -9.04 -14.81
CA VAL A 105 19.98 -9.62 -14.13
C VAL A 105 20.58 -8.65 -13.10
N LEU A 106 20.65 -7.36 -13.39
CA LEU A 106 21.15 -6.35 -12.44
C LEU A 106 20.21 -6.16 -11.24
N LEU A 107 18.89 -6.16 -11.45
CA LEU A 107 17.90 -6.13 -10.35
C LEU A 107 17.98 -7.38 -9.47
N HIS A 108 18.04 -8.57 -10.07
CA HIS A 108 18.30 -9.81 -9.32
C HIS A 108 19.62 -9.74 -8.55
N LYS A 109 20.68 -9.18 -9.15
CA LYS A 109 21.97 -9.05 -8.47
C LYS A 109 21.93 -8.08 -7.29
N LEU A 110 21.14 -7.01 -7.36
CA LEU A 110 20.89 -6.12 -6.23
C LEU A 110 20.14 -6.86 -5.11
N ALA A 111 19.11 -7.64 -5.45
CA ALA A 111 18.40 -8.47 -4.47
C ALA A 111 19.32 -9.47 -3.77
N ASP A 112 20.25 -10.12 -4.49
CA ASP A 112 21.26 -11.01 -3.90
C ASP A 112 22.21 -10.28 -2.92
N LEU A 113 22.54 -9.02 -3.20
CA LEU A 113 23.39 -8.19 -2.33
C LEU A 113 22.65 -7.74 -1.08
N ILE A 114 21.36 -7.40 -1.19
CA ILE A 114 20.49 -7.11 -0.05
C ILE A 114 20.30 -8.37 0.81
N GLU A 115 20.14 -9.55 0.20
CA GLU A 115 20.06 -10.83 0.91
C GLU A 115 21.35 -11.17 1.66
N ARG A 116 22.52 -10.92 1.05
CA ARG A 116 23.83 -11.05 1.71
C ARG A 116 23.96 -10.15 2.93
N ASP A 117 23.52 -8.89 2.83
CA ASP A 117 23.69 -7.87 3.88
C ASP A 117 22.46 -7.75 4.81
N ARG A 118 21.51 -8.68 4.73
CA ARG A 118 20.19 -8.64 5.39
C ARG A 118 20.26 -8.37 6.89
N VAL A 119 21.22 -8.94 7.61
CA VAL A 119 21.41 -8.71 9.06
C VAL A 119 21.78 -7.25 9.35
N TYR A 120 22.70 -6.69 8.57
CA TYR A 120 23.19 -5.31 8.73
C TYR A 120 22.10 -4.30 8.35
N LEU A 121 21.42 -4.53 7.22
CA LEU A 121 20.32 -3.66 6.77
C LEU A 121 19.13 -3.70 7.73
N ALA A 122 18.74 -4.86 8.26
CA ALA A 122 17.67 -4.95 9.26
C ALA A 122 18.07 -4.32 10.60
N SER A 123 19.35 -4.39 10.97
CA SER A 123 19.87 -3.72 12.18
C SER A 123 19.86 -2.20 12.03
N LEU A 124 20.18 -1.66 10.85
CA LEU A 124 20.04 -0.23 10.55
C LEU A 124 18.58 0.21 10.58
N GLU A 125 17.68 -0.54 9.94
CA GLU A 125 16.24 -0.24 9.91
C GLU A 125 15.65 -0.22 11.33
N THR A 126 16.03 -1.17 12.19
CA THR A 126 15.67 -1.17 13.61
C THR A 126 16.26 0.01 14.39
N LEU A 127 17.50 0.42 14.09
CA LEU A 127 18.16 1.54 14.77
C LEU A 127 17.49 2.88 14.44
N ASP A 128 17.16 3.11 13.17
CA ASP A 128 16.71 4.38 12.62
C ASP A 128 15.17 4.54 12.73
N ASN A 129 14.39 3.48 12.46
CA ASN A 129 12.93 3.51 12.52
C ASN A 129 12.33 2.95 13.82
N GLY A 130 13.12 2.23 14.63
CA GLY A 130 12.65 1.63 15.89
C GLY A 130 11.79 0.36 15.74
N LYS A 131 11.61 -0.17 14.53
CA LYS A 131 10.85 -1.42 14.31
C LYS A 131 11.59 -2.62 14.94
N PRO A 132 10.91 -3.55 15.63
CA PRO A 132 11.54 -4.75 16.18
C PRO A 132 12.38 -5.50 15.14
N PHE A 133 13.61 -5.88 15.50
CA PHE A 133 14.55 -6.50 14.56
C PHE A 133 14.01 -7.75 13.87
N ALA A 134 13.19 -8.54 14.58
CA ALA A 134 12.52 -9.69 14.01
C ALA A 134 11.58 -9.33 12.84
N ASP A 135 10.90 -8.17 12.90
CA ASP A 135 10.00 -7.70 11.84
C ASP A 135 10.83 -7.14 10.67
N SER A 136 11.84 -6.29 10.94
CA SER A 136 12.74 -5.77 9.90
C SER A 136 13.48 -6.88 9.14
N TYR A 137 13.95 -7.92 9.85
CA TYR A 137 14.64 -9.03 9.23
C TYR A 137 13.70 -9.98 8.47
N ASN A 138 12.61 -10.44 9.09
CA ASN A 138 11.76 -11.51 8.53
C ASN A 138 10.63 -11.01 7.62
N ILE A 139 10.25 -9.74 7.71
CA ILE A 139 9.14 -9.15 6.95
C ILE A 139 9.68 -8.11 5.99
N ASP A 140 10.24 -6.99 6.48
CA ASP A 140 10.63 -5.87 5.61
C ASP A 140 11.65 -6.32 4.57
N LEU A 141 12.79 -6.86 4.99
CA LEU A 141 13.82 -7.25 4.02
C LEU A 141 13.43 -8.45 3.18
N ASP A 142 12.49 -9.28 3.64
CA ASP A 142 11.91 -10.32 2.79
C ASP A 142 11.11 -9.70 1.64
N LEU A 143 10.24 -8.75 1.97
CA LEU A 143 9.45 -7.96 1.01
C LEU A 143 10.33 -7.07 0.14
N VAL A 144 11.44 -6.52 0.65
CA VAL A 144 12.39 -5.69 -0.11
C VAL A 144 13.25 -6.52 -1.05
N ILE A 145 13.68 -7.74 -0.69
CA ILE A 145 14.37 -8.68 -1.60
C ILE A 145 13.40 -9.21 -2.67
N LYS A 146 12.16 -9.53 -2.28
CA LYS A 146 11.07 -9.88 -3.21
C LYS A 146 10.63 -8.72 -4.09
N CYS A 147 10.74 -7.49 -3.57
CA CYS A 147 10.64 -6.25 -4.32
C CYS A 147 11.85 -6.18 -5.23
N TYR A 148 13.04 -5.69 -4.85
CA TYR A 148 14.25 -5.38 -5.66
C TYR A 148 14.69 -6.31 -6.79
N ARG A 149 14.09 -7.47 -6.90
CA ARG A 149 13.63 -8.04 -8.18
C ARG A 149 12.59 -7.06 -8.91
N PHE A 150 12.69 -5.72 -8.67
CA PHE A 150 11.87 -4.46 -8.86
C PHE A 150 12.69 -3.24 -8.23
N GLY A 151 12.14 -2.12 -7.67
CA GLY A 151 12.85 -1.19 -6.71
C GLY A 151 12.94 0.35 -7.01
N GLU A 152 13.07 1.25 -5.99
CA GLU A 152 13.29 2.75 -6.14
C GLU A 152 13.45 3.65 -4.85
N THR A 153 13.89 4.96 -4.96
CA THR A 153 13.57 6.19 -4.12
C THR A 153 14.20 7.56 -4.59
N ALA A 154 13.47 8.72 -4.65
CA ALA A 154 13.94 10.15 -4.43
C ALA A 154 12.91 11.32 -4.72
N GLY A 155 11.95 11.62 -3.83
CA GLY A 155 10.70 12.42 -4.06
C GLY A 155 10.64 13.77 -4.84
N ASN A 156 10.37 14.90 -4.13
CA ASN A 156 9.59 16.04 -4.69
C ASN A 156 10.15 16.70 -5.97
N ALA A 157 11.46 16.83 -6.12
CA ALA A 157 11.98 17.51 -7.28
C ALA A 157 11.90 16.67 -8.56
N LEU A 158 11.84 15.33 -8.47
CA LEU A 158 11.47 14.50 -9.63
C LEU A 158 10.06 14.87 -10.14
N VAL A 159 9.13 15.16 -9.22
CA VAL A 159 7.72 15.49 -9.55
C VAL A 159 7.61 16.74 -10.42
N ILE A 160 8.43 17.77 -10.17
CA ILE A 160 8.41 19.02 -10.94
C ILE A 160 9.43 19.05 -12.08
N HIS A 161 10.33 18.07 -12.19
CA HIS A 161 11.37 18.09 -13.21
C HIS A 161 10.77 17.83 -14.59
N PRO A 162 11.03 18.65 -15.63
CA PRO A 162 10.39 18.51 -16.93
C PRO A 162 10.63 17.12 -17.55
N ASP A 163 11.85 16.60 -17.45
CA ASP A 163 12.30 15.31 -18.04
C ASP A 163 12.01 14.06 -17.18
N VAL A 164 11.06 14.11 -16.25
CA VAL A 164 10.55 12.92 -15.56
C VAL A 164 9.18 12.58 -16.12
N ASP A 165 9.02 11.41 -16.73
CA ASP A 165 7.79 11.03 -17.44
C ASP A 165 6.69 10.48 -16.50
N LYS A 166 7.12 9.86 -15.38
CA LYS A 166 6.25 9.22 -14.41
C LYS A 166 6.75 9.42 -12.98
N ILE A 167 5.79 9.53 -12.05
CA ILE A 167 5.99 9.43 -10.61
C ILE A 167 5.26 8.19 -10.07
N ALA A 168 5.86 7.54 -9.08
CA ALA A 168 5.18 6.68 -8.12
C ALA A 168 5.43 7.26 -6.72
N PHE A 169 4.42 7.24 -5.84
CA PHE A 169 4.55 7.77 -4.49
C PHE A 169 3.69 6.99 -3.51
N THR A 170 4.32 6.58 -2.40
CA THR A 170 3.67 5.94 -1.26
C THR A 170 3.82 6.83 -0.04
N GLY A 171 2.73 7.18 0.64
CA GLY A 171 2.78 8.07 1.82
C GLY A 171 1.46 8.76 2.17
N SER A 172 1.53 9.93 2.81
CA SER A 172 0.32 10.60 3.29
C SER A 172 -0.55 11.14 2.15
N THR A 173 -1.88 11.06 2.32
CA THR A 173 -2.84 11.55 1.32
C THR A 173 -2.63 13.01 0.94
N ALA A 174 -2.26 13.87 1.90
CA ALA A 174 -1.99 15.28 1.65
C ALA A 174 -0.77 15.50 0.72
N VAL A 175 0.32 14.74 0.92
CA VAL A 175 1.48 14.81 0.03
C VAL A 175 1.17 14.19 -1.33
N GLY A 176 0.40 13.09 -1.38
CA GLY A 176 -0.08 12.50 -2.64
C GLY A 176 -0.89 13.47 -3.50
N GLN A 177 -1.76 14.28 -2.88
CA GLN A 177 -2.50 15.34 -3.56
C GLN A 177 -1.59 16.44 -4.11
N LEU A 178 -0.59 16.89 -3.34
CA LEU A 178 0.41 17.87 -3.81
C LEU A 178 1.24 17.31 -4.98
N ILE A 179 1.62 16.03 -4.91
CA ILE A 179 2.35 15.35 -5.98
C ILE A 179 1.51 15.25 -7.24
N GLY A 180 0.24 14.86 -7.15
CA GLY A 180 -0.67 14.86 -8.29
C GLY A 180 -0.83 16.24 -8.92
N GLN A 181 -1.06 17.29 -8.11
CA GLN A 181 -1.15 18.67 -8.60
C GLN A 181 0.12 19.12 -9.33
N ASN A 182 1.29 18.85 -8.75
CA ASN A 182 2.58 19.23 -9.34
C ASN A 182 2.90 18.43 -10.61
N ALA A 183 2.66 17.12 -10.61
CA ALA A 183 2.85 16.23 -11.76
C ALA A 183 2.03 16.67 -12.98
N TYR A 184 0.76 17.06 -12.77
CA TYR A 184 -0.08 17.63 -13.83
C TYR A 184 0.44 19.00 -14.29
N LYS A 185 0.66 19.93 -13.34
CA LYS A 185 1.06 21.31 -13.62
C LYS A 185 2.42 21.43 -14.32
N HIS A 186 3.36 20.53 -14.05
CA HIS A 186 4.75 20.59 -14.51
C HIS A 186 5.10 19.52 -15.57
N GLY A 187 4.10 19.00 -16.28
CA GLY A 187 4.33 18.16 -17.47
C GLY A 187 3.29 17.10 -17.79
N VAL A 188 2.10 17.11 -17.15
CA VAL A 188 1.05 16.08 -17.36
C VAL A 188 1.61 14.65 -17.15
N LYS A 189 2.47 14.50 -16.13
CA LYS A 189 3.18 13.25 -15.85
C LYS A 189 2.22 12.16 -15.39
N ARG A 190 2.49 10.91 -15.73
CA ARG A 190 1.74 9.78 -15.16
C ARG A 190 2.05 9.63 -13.68
N ILE A 191 1.03 9.35 -12.87
CA ILE A 191 1.18 9.15 -11.42
C ILE A 191 0.61 7.80 -11.00
N THR A 192 1.29 7.12 -10.08
CA THR A 192 0.68 6.13 -9.19
C THR A 192 0.83 6.64 -7.77
N LEU A 193 -0.24 6.52 -6.97
CA LEU A 193 -0.29 7.00 -5.60
C LEU A 193 -0.81 5.89 -4.71
N GLU A 194 -0.04 5.49 -3.69
CA GLU A 194 -0.45 4.58 -2.63
C GLU A 194 -0.49 5.33 -1.30
N LEU A 195 -1.71 5.63 -0.85
CA LEU A 195 -1.93 6.62 0.20
C LEU A 195 -2.57 5.99 1.44
N GLY A 196 -2.59 6.78 2.52
CA GLY A 196 -3.13 6.39 3.82
C GLY A 196 -4.55 5.80 3.81
N GLY A 197 -4.91 5.16 4.92
CA GLY A 197 -6.13 4.38 5.05
C GLY A 197 -6.89 4.59 6.36
N LYS A 198 -8.16 4.18 6.34
CA LYS A 198 -8.96 3.94 7.55
C LYS A 198 -9.68 2.59 7.45
N SER A 199 -8.86 1.57 7.19
CA SER A 199 -9.28 0.23 6.78
C SER A 199 -10.24 -0.41 7.80
N PRO A 200 -11.44 -0.83 7.38
CA PRO A 200 -12.36 -1.56 8.25
C PRO A 200 -11.95 -3.04 8.34
N LEU A 201 -12.10 -3.62 9.53
CA LEU A 201 -12.04 -5.06 9.77
C LEU A 201 -13.36 -5.51 10.39
N ILE A 202 -14.03 -6.46 9.75
CA ILE A 202 -15.41 -6.83 10.02
C ILE A 202 -15.43 -8.21 10.64
N ILE A 203 -15.96 -8.34 11.86
CA ILE A 203 -16.01 -9.58 12.65
C ILE A 203 -17.46 -10.01 12.82
N PHE A 204 -17.87 -11.05 12.10
CA PHE A 204 -19.15 -11.72 12.30
C PHE A 204 -19.07 -12.76 13.42
N SER A 205 -20.20 -12.98 14.09
CA SER A 205 -20.39 -13.93 15.18
C SER A 205 -20.23 -15.40 14.77
N ASP A 206 -20.31 -15.70 13.47
CA ASP A 206 -20.05 -17.03 12.90
C ASP A 206 -18.59 -17.22 12.44
N GLY A 207 -17.73 -16.21 12.60
CA GLY A 207 -16.29 -16.31 12.35
C GLY A 207 -15.52 -17.07 13.42
N ASP A 208 -14.30 -17.49 13.10
CA ASP A 208 -13.35 -18.02 14.09
C ASP A 208 -12.92 -16.88 15.03
N PHE A 209 -13.44 -16.88 16.27
CA PHE A 209 -13.25 -15.80 17.24
C PHE A 209 -11.80 -15.63 17.68
N ASP A 210 -11.09 -16.74 17.97
CA ASP A 210 -9.68 -16.68 18.42
C ASP A 210 -8.78 -16.16 17.30
N ARG A 211 -9.04 -16.60 16.06
CA ARG A 211 -8.35 -16.10 14.87
C ARG A 211 -8.71 -14.64 14.58
N ALA A 212 -9.96 -14.23 14.78
CA ALA A 212 -10.41 -12.85 14.62
C ALA A 212 -9.70 -11.91 15.62
N ILE A 213 -9.56 -12.29 16.89
CA ILE A 213 -8.78 -11.54 17.89
C ILE A 213 -7.31 -11.46 17.45
N ALA A 214 -6.68 -12.59 17.18
CA ALA A 214 -5.26 -12.62 16.80
C ALA A 214 -4.96 -11.80 15.54
N THR A 215 -5.81 -11.89 14.52
CA THR A 215 -5.65 -11.12 13.27
C THR A 215 -5.96 -9.64 13.46
N SER A 216 -6.95 -9.27 14.29
CA SER A 216 -7.21 -7.87 14.65
C SER A 216 -6.04 -7.23 15.39
N HIS A 217 -5.38 -7.99 16.25
CA HIS A 217 -4.18 -7.54 16.96
C HIS A 217 -2.98 -7.39 16.02
N PHE A 218 -2.79 -8.34 15.10
CA PHE A 218 -1.73 -8.24 14.09
C PHE A 218 -1.98 -7.07 13.14
N GLY A 219 -3.11 -7.04 12.45
CA GLY A 219 -3.45 -6.05 11.42
C GLY A 219 -3.49 -4.60 11.88
N LEU A 220 -3.50 -4.33 13.19
CA LEU A 220 -3.38 -2.99 13.75
C LEU A 220 -2.08 -2.75 14.51
N PHE A 221 -1.67 -3.63 15.42
CA PHE A 221 -0.51 -3.33 16.28
C PHE A 221 0.83 -3.69 15.60
N PHE A 222 0.82 -4.43 14.49
CA PHE A 222 1.99 -4.62 13.62
C PHE A 222 2.58 -3.26 13.21
N ASN A 223 3.92 -3.22 13.06
CA ASN A 223 4.70 -2.01 12.90
C ASN A 223 4.29 -0.84 13.84
N GLN A 224 3.92 -1.15 15.09
CA GLN A 224 3.45 -0.17 16.07
C GLN A 224 2.24 0.66 15.59
N GLY A 225 1.43 0.17 14.65
CA GLY A 225 0.32 0.89 14.00
C GLY A 225 0.72 1.83 12.87
N GLN A 226 1.99 1.86 12.49
CA GLN A 226 2.55 2.68 11.42
C GLN A 226 2.47 1.91 10.08
N CYS A 227 1.25 1.58 9.66
CA CYS A 227 0.97 0.86 8.41
C CYS A 227 -0.25 1.47 7.71
N CYS A 228 -0.16 1.73 6.39
CA CYS A 228 -1.21 2.38 5.61
C CYS A 228 -2.53 1.57 5.57
N CYS A 229 -2.43 0.24 5.63
CA CYS A 229 -3.59 -0.65 5.64
C CYS A 229 -4.06 -1.05 7.05
N ALA A 230 -3.53 -0.45 8.12
CA ALA A 230 -3.82 -0.84 9.50
C ALA A 230 -5.32 -0.94 9.83
N SER A 231 -5.74 -2.05 10.47
CA SER A 231 -7.12 -2.40 10.80
C SER A 231 -7.69 -1.57 11.97
N SER A 232 -7.69 -0.26 11.81
CA SER A 232 -7.98 0.71 12.87
C SER A 232 -9.45 0.76 13.28
N ARG A 233 -10.39 0.57 12.33
CA ARG A 233 -11.83 0.44 12.61
C ARG A 233 -12.24 -1.02 12.61
N ILE A 234 -12.60 -1.56 13.76
CA ILE A 234 -13.06 -2.95 13.90
C ILE A 234 -14.56 -2.97 14.17
N PHE A 235 -15.33 -3.40 13.19
CA PHE A 235 -16.78 -3.58 13.27
C PHE A 235 -17.09 -5.00 13.75
N VAL A 236 -17.73 -5.13 14.90
CA VAL A 236 -18.04 -6.43 15.53
C VAL A 236 -19.54 -6.59 15.70
N GLU A 237 -20.05 -7.77 15.34
CA GLU A 237 -21.49 -8.09 15.45
C GLU A 237 -21.95 -8.07 16.91
N GLU A 238 -23.11 -7.47 17.18
CA GLU A 238 -23.62 -7.20 18.53
C GLU A 238 -23.60 -8.41 19.48
N SER A 239 -23.84 -9.62 18.97
CA SER A 239 -23.88 -10.87 19.75
C SER A 239 -22.53 -11.33 20.32
N VAL A 240 -21.40 -10.85 19.78
CA VAL A 240 -20.04 -11.20 20.23
C VAL A 240 -19.20 -9.98 20.67
N TYR A 241 -19.73 -8.77 20.51
CA TYR A 241 -19.05 -7.51 20.78
C TYR A 241 -18.41 -7.41 22.18
N ASP A 242 -19.16 -7.66 23.26
CA ASP A 242 -18.64 -7.41 24.62
C ASP A 242 -17.46 -8.33 24.95
N LYS A 243 -17.53 -9.60 24.52
CA LYS A 243 -16.42 -10.57 24.61
C LYS A 243 -15.23 -10.15 23.76
N PHE A 244 -15.47 -9.64 22.56
CA PHE A 244 -14.41 -9.19 21.67
C PHE A 244 -13.65 -8.00 22.27
N VAL A 245 -14.36 -7.04 22.87
CA VAL A 245 -13.76 -5.89 23.59
C VAL A 245 -12.92 -6.36 24.77
N GLU A 246 -13.43 -7.29 25.59
CA GLU A 246 -12.71 -7.88 26.72
C GLU A 246 -11.41 -8.55 26.26
N TYR A 247 -11.50 -9.51 25.33
CA TYR A 247 -10.35 -10.30 24.88
C TYR A 247 -9.30 -9.43 24.17
N SER A 248 -9.73 -8.48 23.34
CA SER A 248 -8.80 -7.54 22.68
C SER A 248 -8.09 -6.65 23.69
N SER A 249 -8.80 -6.20 24.75
CA SER A 249 -8.20 -5.38 25.80
C SER A 249 -7.18 -6.14 26.63
N GLU A 250 -7.44 -7.43 26.93
CA GLU A 250 -6.47 -8.29 27.63
C GLU A 250 -5.26 -8.63 26.76
N GLU A 251 -5.45 -8.93 25.48
CA GLU A 251 -4.33 -9.23 24.58
C GLU A 251 -3.47 -7.98 24.30
N ALA A 252 -4.07 -6.78 24.27
CA ALA A 252 -3.33 -5.51 24.17
C ALA A 252 -2.42 -5.27 25.38
N LYS A 253 -2.86 -5.65 26.60
CA LYS A 253 -2.08 -5.52 27.84
C LYS A 253 -0.87 -6.48 27.89
N LYS A 254 -0.94 -7.62 27.21
CA LYS A 254 0.14 -8.63 27.17
C LYS A 254 1.27 -8.29 26.20
N ARG A 255 1.05 -7.35 25.28
CA ARG A 255 2.01 -6.98 24.22
C ARG A 255 3.25 -6.34 24.82
N VAL A 256 4.43 -6.92 24.53
CA VAL A 256 5.72 -6.47 25.05
C VAL A 256 6.18 -5.24 24.27
N VAL A 257 6.19 -4.10 24.94
CA VAL A 257 6.73 -2.81 24.47
C VAL A 257 8.12 -2.62 25.06
N GLY A 258 9.13 -2.27 24.26
CA GLY A 258 10.49 -2.13 24.77
C GLY A 258 11.55 -1.93 23.68
N ASN A 259 12.82 -2.13 24.03
CA ASN A 259 13.94 -2.00 23.10
C ASN A 259 13.72 -2.90 21.87
N PRO A 260 13.67 -2.36 20.63
CA PRO A 260 13.36 -3.15 19.44
C PRO A 260 14.47 -4.14 19.04
N PHE A 261 15.66 -4.05 19.63
CA PHE A 261 16.70 -5.08 19.51
C PHE A 261 16.52 -6.28 20.46
N ASP A 262 15.66 -6.20 21.49
CA ASP A 262 15.30 -7.37 22.31
C ASP A 262 14.35 -8.28 21.50
N LEU A 263 14.75 -9.54 21.31
CA LEU A 263 13.98 -10.54 20.54
C LEU A 263 12.65 -10.97 21.22
N ASN A 264 12.37 -10.47 22.43
CA ASN A 264 11.09 -10.59 23.13
C ASN A 264 10.20 -9.34 22.95
N THR A 265 10.75 -8.21 22.51
CA THR A 265 9.97 -7.03 22.16
C THR A 265 9.08 -7.35 20.96
N THR A 266 7.82 -6.97 21.08
CA THR A 266 6.82 -7.10 20.00
C THR A 266 6.35 -5.74 19.47
N GLN A 267 6.71 -4.64 20.15
CA GLN A 267 6.37 -3.27 19.76
C GLN A 267 7.50 -2.29 20.14
N GLY A 268 8.03 -1.60 19.15
CA GLY A 268 8.98 -0.49 19.32
C GLY A 268 8.34 0.86 19.68
N PRO A 269 9.08 1.97 19.53
CA PRO A 269 8.56 3.34 19.66
C PRO A 269 7.75 3.75 18.41
N GLN A 270 7.24 4.97 18.39
CA GLN A 270 6.85 5.64 17.14
C GLN A 270 8.09 6.24 16.45
N VAL A 271 8.02 6.46 15.15
CA VAL A 271 9.18 6.84 14.30
C VAL A 271 9.85 8.15 14.73
N ASP A 272 9.09 9.13 15.23
CA ASP A 272 9.63 10.40 15.73
C ASP A 272 8.74 11.03 16.82
N GLU A 273 9.20 12.17 17.37
CA GLU A 273 8.43 12.92 18.37
C GLU A 273 7.13 13.52 17.82
N HIS A 274 7.11 13.94 16.55
CA HIS A 274 5.94 14.55 15.93
C HIS A 274 4.81 13.53 15.83
N GLN A 275 5.10 12.34 15.29
CA GLN A 275 4.15 11.24 15.17
C GLN A 275 3.70 10.75 16.55
N TYR A 276 4.62 10.63 17.53
CA TYR A 276 4.25 10.35 18.92
C TYR A 276 3.24 11.36 19.49
N ARG A 277 3.50 12.67 19.34
CA ARG A 277 2.59 13.73 19.81
C ARG A 277 1.25 13.68 19.06
N THR A 278 1.26 13.41 17.76
CA THR A 278 0.07 13.24 16.92
C THR A 278 -0.80 12.08 17.43
N VAL A 279 -0.23 10.90 17.66
CA VAL A 279 -0.94 9.72 18.19
C VAL A 279 -1.49 9.98 19.60
N MET A 280 -0.71 10.62 20.47
CA MET A 280 -1.20 11.02 21.80
C MET A 280 -2.39 11.99 21.71
N SER A 281 -2.40 12.93 20.76
CA SER A 281 -3.54 13.84 20.54
C SER A 281 -4.83 13.11 20.10
N TYR A 282 -4.70 12.00 19.36
CA TYR A 282 -5.83 11.16 19.00
C TYR A 282 -6.37 10.38 20.20
N ILE A 283 -5.49 9.86 21.07
CA ILE A 283 -5.89 9.20 22.31
C ILE A 283 -6.66 10.17 23.22
N GLU A 284 -6.16 11.40 23.39
CA GLU A 284 -6.84 12.44 24.16
C GLU A 284 -8.21 12.83 23.57
N SER A 285 -8.29 12.97 22.25
CA SER A 285 -9.55 13.22 21.52
C SER A 285 -10.55 12.08 21.70
N GLY A 286 -10.12 10.82 21.60
CA GLY A 286 -10.99 9.65 21.84
C GLY A 286 -11.61 9.64 23.24
N ILE A 287 -10.81 9.92 24.27
CA ILE A 287 -11.30 10.05 25.66
C ILE A 287 -12.28 11.23 25.78
N LYS A 288 -11.95 12.38 25.20
CA LYS A 288 -12.75 13.62 25.27
C LYS A 288 -14.10 13.51 24.55
N GLU A 289 -14.14 12.75 23.46
CA GLU A 289 -15.34 12.54 22.64
C GLU A 289 -16.24 11.41 23.18
N GLY A 290 -15.80 10.72 24.25
CA GLY A 290 -16.60 9.74 24.99
C GLY A 290 -16.37 8.27 24.62
N ALA A 291 -15.33 7.96 23.86
CA ALA A 291 -14.95 6.56 23.60
C ALA A 291 -14.45 5.88 24.88
N LYS A 292 -14.84 4.62 25.09
CA LYS A 292 -14.51 3.86 26.29
C LYS A 292 -13.08 3.31 26.20
N LEU A 293 -12.14 3.96 26.89
CA LEU A 293 -10.76 3.48 27.01
C LEU A 293 -10.71 2.17 27.82
N CYS A 294 -10.35 1.06 27.17
CA CYS A 294 -10.35 -0.29 27.76
C CYS A 294 -8.92 -0.83 28.01
N ALA A 295 -7.92 -0.36 27.27
CA ALA A 295 -6.50 -0.64 27.50
C ALA A 295 -5.63 0.53 27.01
N GLY A 296 -4.41 0.66 27.57
CA GLY A 296 -3.41 1.63 27.15
C GLY A 296 -3.76 3.09 27.47
N GLY A 297 -3.81 3.93 26.44
CA GLY A 297 -4.17 5.35 26.51
C GLY A 297 -3.10 6.28 27.11
N LYS A 298 -1.84 5.81 27.21
CA LYS A 298 -0.73 6.52 27.88
C LYS A 298 0.62 6.21 27.24
N ARG A 299 1.62 7.06 27.47
CA ARG A 299 3.04 6.78 27.20
C ARG A 299 3.49 5.50 27.93
N PHE A 300 4.44 4.79 27.35
CA PHE A 300 5.22 3.76 28.06
C PHE A 300 6.49 4.40 28.65
N GLU A 301 6.75 4.18 29.93
CA GLU A 301 7.83 4.85 30.67
C GLU A 301 9.22 4.46 30.13
N SER A 302 9.83 5.40 29.41
CA SER A 302 11.05 5.22 28.62
C SER A 302 11.50 6.55 28.02
N ASP A 303 12.78 6.67 27.67
CA ASP A 303 13.33 7.89 27.05
C ASP A 303 12.79 8.11 25.62
N GLY A 304 12.64 7.03 24.85
CA GLY A 304 12.11 7.05 23.48
C GLY A 304 10.60 7.25 23.34
N TYR A 305 10.13 7.24 22.10
CA TYR A 305 8.78 7.65 21.70
C TYR A 305 7.71 6.54 21.85
N PHE A 306 7.68 5.84 22.98
CA PHE A 306 6.85 4.65 23.17
C PHE A 306 5.43 4.96 23.68
N ILE A 307 4.42 4.33 23.05
CA ILE A 307 3.00 4.44 23.40
C ILE A 307 2.47 3.06 23.80
N ARG A 308 1.67 2.97 24.87
CA ARG A 308 1.04 1.71 25.26
C ARG A 308 -0.04 1.32 24.23
N PRO A 309 -0.13 0.04 23.83
CA PRO A 309 -1.19 -0.47 22.95
C PRO A 309 -2.56 -0.07 23.50
N THR A 310 -3.28 0.73 22.74
CA THR A 310 -4.50 1.40 23.18
C THR A 310 -5.72 0.77 22.54
N VAL A 311 -6.76 0.49 23.32
CA VAL A 311 -8.04 -0.06 22.85
C VAL A 311 -9.17 0.84 23.31
N PHE A 312 -9.91 1.39 22.35
CA PHE A 312 -11.19 2.06 22.58
C PHE A 312 -12.34 1.15 22.15
N ALA A 313 -13.35 1.06 23.00
CA ALA A 313 -14.66 0.51 22.68
C ALA A 313 -15.70 1.63 22.62
N ASP A 314 -16.90 1.27 22.17
CA ASP A 314 -18.08 2.13 22.06
C ASP A 314 -17.82 3.36 21.16
N VAL A 315 -16.92 3.20 20.19
CA VAL A 315 -16.53 4.25 19.24
C VAL A 315 -17.68 4.52 18.27
N GLN A 316 -18.02 5.79 18.09
CA GLN A 316 -19.02 6.28 17.15
C GLN A 316 -18.34 6.82 15.88
N ASP A 317 -19.04 6.79 14.75
CA ASP A 317 -18.44 7.06 13.43
C ASP A 317 -18.01 8.53 13.24
N GLU A 318 -18.62 9.46 13.98
CA GLU A 318 -18.31 10.88 13.98
C GLU A 318 -17.05 11.22 14.79
N MET A 319 -16.56 10.30 15.63
CA MET A 319 -15.37 10.55 16.44
C MET A 319 -14.13 10.77 15.55
N ARG A 320 -13.22 11.64 15.97
CA ARG A 320 -11.98 11.92 15.26
C ARG A 320 -11.17 10.64 15.06
N ILE A 321 -11.08 9.81 16.10
CA ILE A 321 -10.42 8.50 16.06
C ILE A 321 -11.08 7.51 15.09
N ALA A 322 -12.36 7.70 14.74
CA ALA A 322 -13.05 6.88 13.75
C ALA A 322 -12.79 7.37 12.31
N ARG A 323 -12.64 8.67 12.09
CA ARG A 323 -12.55 9.29 10.76
C ARG A 323 -11.13 9.46 10.23
N GLU A 324 -10.20 9.84 11.11
CA GLU A 324 -8.84 10.22 10.73
C GLU A 324 -7.84 9.06 10.90
N GLU A 325 -6.83 9.03 10.04
CA GLU A 325 -5.71 8.09 10.13
C GLU A 325 -4.83 8.45 11.33
N ILE A 326 -4.67 7.50 12.26
CA ILE A 326 -3.91 7.70 13.51
C ILE A 326 -2.43 7.37 13.30
N PHE A 327 -2.15 6.32 12.53
CA PHE A 327 -0.80 5.81 12.24
C PHE A 327 0.02 5.52 13.52
N GLY A 328 -0.62 4.80 14.46
CA GLY A 328 -0.07 4.44 15.77
C GLY A 328 -0.93 3.36 16.46
N PRO A 329 -0.54 2.85 17.64
CA PRO A 329 -1.08 1.61 18.20
C PRO A 329 -2.40 1.86 18.96
N VAL A 330 -3.45 2.26 18.24
CA VAL A 330 -4.75 2.67 18.79
C VAL A 330 -5.89 1.97 18.04
N MET A 331 -6.63 1.10 18.72
CA MET A 331 -7.75 0.31 18.19
C MET A 331 -9.09 0.99 18.43
N GLN A 332 -9.97 1.01 17.42
CA GLN A 332 -11.34 1.48 17.54
C GLN A 332 -12.28 0.29 17.34
N ILE A 333 -12.96 -0.16 18.39
CA ILE A 333 -13.96 -1.24 18.32
C ILE A 333 -15.35 -0.62 18.28
N MET A 334 -16.12 -1.00 17.26
CA MET A 334 -17.43 -0.49 16.87
C MET A 334 -18.42 -1.65 16.82
N LYS A 335 -19.65 -1.45 17.29
CA LYS A 335 -20.73 -2.44 17.24
C LYS A 335 -21.56 -2.26 15.96
N PHE A 336 -21.97 -3.33 15.29
CA PHE A 336 -22.98 -3.29 14.20
C PHE A 336 -24.10 -4.33 14.42
N ARG A 337 -25.25 -4.12 13.76
CA ARG A 337 -26.45 -4.98 13.91
C ARG A 337 -27.00 -5.54 12.59
N SER A 338 -26.82 -4.85 11.47
CA SER A 338 -27.24 -5.36 10.16
C SER A 338 -26.15 -5.22 9.09
N LEU A 339 -26.29 -5.98 7.99
CA LEU A 339 -25.37 -5.92 6.85
C LEU A 339 -25.43 -4.56 6.14
N ASP A 340 -26.62 -4.00 5.94
CA ASP A 340 -26.80 -2.71 5.26
C ASP A 340 -26.17 -1.56 6.06
N GLU A 341 -26.39 -1.55 7.38
CA GLU A 341 -25.77 -0.62 8.33
C GLU A 341 -24.25 -0.72 8.27
N LEU A 342 -23.73 -1.95 8.42
CA LEU A 342 -22.30 -2.25 8.36
C LEU A 342 -21.65 -1.79 7.05
N ILE A 343 -22.23 -2.12 5.90
CA ILE A 343 -21.69 -1.78 4.57
C ILE A 343 -21.67 -0.25 4.40
N HIS A 344 -22.75 0.44 4.81
CA HIS A 344 -22.79 1.90 4.76
C HIS A 344 -21.66 2.51 5.61
N ARG A 345 -21.53 2.10 6.88
CA ARG A 345 -20.55 2.64 7.85
C ARG A 345 -19.11 2.28 7.50
N ALA A 346 -18.86 1.05 7.02
CA ALA A 346 -17.54 0.64 6.53
C ALA A 346 -17.09 1.51 5.34
N ASN A 347 -18.01 1.85 4.43
CA ASN A 347 -17.76 2.73 3.29
C ASN A 347 -17.81 4.23 3.62
N HIS A 348 -18.35 4.64 4.77
CA HIS A 348 -18.47 6.04 5.20
C HIS A 348 -17.12 6.63 5.63
N THR A 349 -16.22 6.77 4.66
CA THR A 349 -14.89 7.35 4.82
C THR A 349 -14.37 7.81 3.45
N GLN A 350 -13.48 8.81 3.45
CA GLN A 350 -12.77 9.27 2.25
C GLN A 350 -11.75 8.24 1.73
N TYR A 351 -11.32 7.32 2.59
CA TYR A 351 -10.32 6.31 2.29
C TYR A 351 -10.92 5.03 1.66
N GLY A 352 -10.05 4.20 1.11
CA GLY A 352 -10.42 2.95 0.45
C GLY A 352 -9.24 2.04 0.14
N LEU A 353 -8.21 1.99 0.99
CA LEU A 353 -7.03 1.16 0.73
C LEU A 353 -7.34 -0.33 0.86
N ALA A 354 -7.50 -0.80 2.09
CA ALA A 354 -7.73 -2.20 2.40
C ALA A 354 -8.96 -2.39 3.30
N ALA A 355 -9.46 -3.62 3.37
CA ALA A 355 -10.48 -4.06 4.33
C ALA A 355 -10.28 -5.54 4.68
N GLY A 356 -10.91 -6.00 5.76
CA GLY A 356 -10.92 -7.41 6.16
C GLY A 356 -12.28 -7.90 6.62
N ILE A 357 -12.57 -9.19 6.41
CA ILE A 357 -13.84 -9.83 6.77
C ILE A 357 -13.54 -11.17 7.46
N PHE A 358 -14.14 -11.39 8.64
CA PHE A 358 -14.09 -12.64 9.39
C PHE A 358 -15.47 -13.25 9.51
N THR A 359 -15.68 -14.39 8.84
CA THR A 359 -16.92 -15.17 8.84
C THR A 359 -16.65 -16.56 8.27
N ASN A 360 -17.39 -17.57 8.74
CA ASN A 360 -17.44 -18.89 8.09
C ASN A 360 -18.56 -19.01 7.04
N ASN A 361 -19.34 -17.94 6.80
CA ASN A 361 -20.41 -17.90 5.81
C ASN A 361 -19.93 -17.27 4.50
N LEU A 362 -19.89 -18.07 3.43
CA LEU A 362 -19.42 -17.64 2.11
C LEU A 362 -20.31 -16.54 1.49
N GLU A 363 -21.63 -16.60 1.68
CA GLU A 363 -22.55 -15.61 1.14
C GLU A 363 -22.34 -14.23 1.79
N LYS A 364 -22.19 -14.19 3.12
CA LYS A 364 -21.80 -12.97 3.85
C LYS A 364 -20.46 -12.43 3.35
N ALA A 365 -19.45 -13.29 3.24
CA ALA A 365 -18.11 -12.89 2.80
C ALA A 365 -18.14 -12.27 1.40
N MET A 366 -18.77 -12.93 0.43
CA MET A 366 -18.88 -12.46 -0.95
C MET A 366 -19.73 -11.19 -1.05
N HIS A 367 -20.88 -11.14 -0.36
CA HIS A 367 -21.77 -9.99 -0.38
C HIS A 367 -21.08 -8.75 0.19
N VAL A 368 -20.45 -8.84 1.37
CA VAL A 368 -19.74 -7.70 1.95
C VAL A 368 -18.53 -7.31 1.09
N MET A 369 -17.74 -8.26 0.61
CA MET A 369 -16.58 -7.99 -0.26
C MET A 369 -16.98 -7.20 -1.52
N GLN A 370 -18.09 -7.57 -2.18
CA GLN A 370 -18.55 -6.90 -3.41
C GLN A 370 -19.05 -5.46 -3.18
N HIS A 371 -19.51 -5.14 -1.96
CA HIS A 371 -20.03 -3.81 -1.64
C HIS A 371 -19.00 -2.92 -0.92
N LEU A 372 -17.88 -3.45 -0.45
CA LEU A 372 -16.79 -2.67 0.13
C LEU A 372 -16.03 -1.88 -0.95
N GLN A 373 -15.86 -0.58 -0.71
CA GLN A 373 -15.11 0.33 -1.58
C GLN A 373 -13.65 0.41 -1.13
N ALA A 374 -12.99 -0.75 -1.09
CA ALA A 374 -11.58 -0.91 -0.78
C ALA A 374 -10.88 -1.68 -1.92
N GLY A 375 -9.63 -1.34 -2.23
CA GLY A 375 -8.92 -1.97 -3.34
C GLY A 375 -8.24 -3.30 -3.02
N THR A 376 -8.14 -3.67 -1.74
CA THR A 376 -7.81 -5.02 -1.28
C THR A 376 -8.78 -5.44 -0.18
N VAL A 377 -9.34 -6.64 -0.26
CA VAL A 377 -10.24 -7.19 0.77
C VAL A 377 -9.74 -8.58 1.16
N TRP A 378 -9.31 -8.73 2.41
CA TRP A 378 -8.88 -10.02 2.96
C TRP A 378 -10.05 -10.75 3.63
N ILE A 379 -10.15 -12.08 3.44
CA ILE A 379 -11.20 -12.91 4.04
C ILE A 379 -10.54 -13.94 4.97
N ASN A 380 -10.89 -13.89 6.26
CA ASN A 380 -10.31 -14.67 7.35
C ASN A 380 -8.77 -14.54 7.49
N CYS A 381 -8.18 -13.50 6.92
CA CYS A 381 -6.78 -13.10 7.09
C CYS A 381 -6.69 -11.56 7.05
N TYR A 382 -5.48 -11.02 7.20
CA TYR A 382 -5.19 -9.59 7.07
C TYR A 382 -3.70 -9.42 6.77
N ASP A 383 -3.32 -8.34 6.10
CA ASP A 383 -1.93 -8.01 5.77
C ASP A 383 -1.20 -9.11 4.95
N VAL A 384 -1.96 -9.89 4.17
CA VAL A 384 -1.43 -10.94 3.30
C VAL A 384 -1.20 -10.37 1.91
N PHE A 385 0.07 -10.09 1.59
CA PHE A 385 0.51 -9.63 0.28
C PHE A 385 1.11 -10.78 -0.54
N ASP A 386 0.97 -10.68 -1.86
CA ASP A 386 1.66 -11.52 -2.84
C ASP A 386 2.12 -10.62 -4.00
N ALA A 387 3.33 -10.84 -4.52
CA ALA A 387 3.88 -10.02 -5.59
C ALA A 387 3.08 -10.14 -6.92
N ALA A 388 2.29 -11.21 -7.09
CA ALA A 388 1.37 -11.39 -8.22
C ALA A 388 -0.01 -10.75 -7.99
N ALA A 389 -0.39 -10.42 -6.75
CA ALA A 389 -1.65 -9.78 -6.44
C ALA A 389 -1.50 -8.24 -6.51
N PRO A 390 -2.33 -7.52 -7.28
CA PRO A 390 -2.25 -6.06 -7.32
C PRO A 390 -2.76 -5.48 -6.00
N PHE A 391 -1.96 -4.60 -5.40
CA PHE A 391 -2.34 -3.81 -4.24
C PHE A 391 -2.66 -2.38 -4.67
N GLY A 392 -3.66 -1.75 -4.03
CA GLY A 392 -3.76 -0.31 -4.08
C GLY A 392 -5.11 0.33 -3.85
N GLY A 393 -5.14 1.65 -3.73
CA GLY A 393 -6.28 2.40 -3.18
C GLY A 393 -7.53 2.55 -4.06
N TYR A 394 -8.68 2.65 -3.39
CA TYR A 394 -9.89 3.34 -3.86
C TYR A 394 -9.95 4.76 -3.26
N LYS A 395 -10.74 5.66 -3.86
CA LYS A 395 -11.02 7.02 -3.36
C LYS A 395 -9.73 7.80 -3.08
N PHE A 396 -9.57 8.38 -1.88
CA PHE A 396 -8.41 9.19 -1.51
C PHE A 396 -7.22 8.33 -1.02
N SER A 397 -7.34 6.99 -1.02
CA SER A 397 -6.24 6.09 -0.70
C SER A 397 -5.35 5.76 -1.89
N GLY A 398 -5.66 6.19 -3.13
CA GLY A 398 -4.70 6.00 -4.22
C GLY A 398 -5.22 6.15 -5.63
N VAL A 399 -4.28 6.04 -6.58
CA VAL A 399 -4.50 6.04 -8.03
C VAL A 399 -3.56 5.01 -8.66
N GLY A 400 -4.11 4.11 -9.48
CA GLY A 400 -3.37 2.99 -10.06
C GLY A 400 -3.25 1.81 -9.10
N ARG A 401 -2.27 0.94 -9.34
CA ARG A 401 -1.97 -0.23 -8.49
C ARG A 401 -0.47 -0.47 -8.49
N GLU A 402 0.05 -1.03 -7.41
CA GLU A 402 1.38 -1.62 -7.36
C GLU A 402 1.25 -3.14 -7.27
N LEU A 403 2.36 -3.86 -7.54
CA LEU A 403 2.39 -5.32 -7.63
C LEU A 403 1.47 -5.90 -8.74
N GLY A 404 1.59 -7.21 -8.98
CA GLY A 404 0.84 -7.94 -9.99
C GLY A 404 1.03 -7.44 -11.43
N GLU A 405 0.25 -8.00 -12.35
CA GLU A 405 0.29 -7.58 -13.77
C GLU A 405 -0.15 -6.11 -13.95
N TYR A 406 -1.15 -5.67 -13.16
CA TYR A 406 -1.67 -4.31 -13.23
C TYR A 406 -0.63 -3.25 -12.78
N GLY A 407 0.27 -3.59 -11.86
CA GLY A 407 1.38 -2.71 -11.47
C GLY A 407 2.37 -2.45 -12.61
N LEU A 408 2.67 -3.47 -13.42
CA LEU A 408 3.57 -3.35 -14.57
C LEU A 408 3.03 -2.37 -15.62
N ARG A 409 1.71 -2.37 -15.86
CA ARG A 409 1.05 -1.48 -16.84
C ARG A 409 1.27 0.00 -16.53
N ASN A 410 1.46 0.35 -15.25
CA ASN A 410 1.73 1.73 -14.86
C ASN A 410 3.10 2.24 -15.32
N TYR A 411 4.03 1.36 -15.69
CA TYR A 411 5.38 1.70 -16.18
C TYR A 411 5.55 1.52 -17.71
N THR A 412 4.49 1.17 -18.43
CA THR A 412 4.50 1.03 -19.91
C THR A 412 3.76 2.18 -20.59
N GLU A 413 4.26 2.70 -21.73
CA GLU A 413 3.44 3.52 -22.65
C GLU A 413 2.91 2.68 -23.81
N VAL A 414 1.64 2.84 -24.15
CA VAL A 414 1.01 2.15 -25.28
C VAL A 414 1.21 2.99 -26.55
N LYS A 415 1.83 2.39 -27.58
CA LYS A 415 2.01 3.00 -28.89
C LYS A 415 1.32 2.15 -29.95
N THR A 416 0.34 2.73 -30.63
CA THR A 416 -0.33 2.10 -31.78
C THR A 416 0.51 2.30 -33.04
N ASP A 417 0.77 1.22 -33.77
CA ASP A 417 1.30 1.25 -35.13
C ASP A 417 0.15 0.88 -36.09
N ASP A 418 -0.21 1.77 -37.01
CA ASP A 418 -1.30 1.58 -37.95
C ASP A 418 -0.99 0.55 -39.06
N LYS A 419 0.27 0.11 -39.15
CA LYS A 419 0.73 -0.90 -40.12
C LYS A 419 0.70 -2.32 -39.59
N ILE A 420 0.47 -2.51 -38.29
CA ILE A 420 0.27 -3.83 -37.69
C ILE A 420 -1.25 -4.05 -37.54
N PRO A 421 -1.86 -5.00 -38.27
CA PRO A 421 -3.29 -5.26 -38.14
C PRO A 421 -3.63 -5.64 -36.70
N ALA A 422 -4.76 -5.15 -36.17
CA ALA A 422 -5.19 -5.47 -34.81
C ALA A 422 -5.39 -6.98 -34.55
N SER A 423 -5.54 -7.79 -35.60
CA SER A 423 -5.57 -9.25 -35.57
C SER A 423 -4.22 -9.91 -35.28
N GLU A 424 -3.09 -9.21 -35.40
CA GLU A 424 -1.72 -9.73 -35.22
C GLU A 424 -1.07 -9.33 -33.89
N ILE A 425 -1.69 -8.41 -33.13
CA ILE A 425 -1.18 -7.91 -31.83
C ILE A 425 -1.40 -8.92 -30.68
N TYR A 426 -2.08 -10.04 -30.94
CA TYR A 426 -2.11 -11.16 -30.01
C TYR A 426 -0.73 -11.83 -29.92
N VAL A 427 -0.11 -11.74 -28.74
CA VAL A 427 1.08 -12.53 -28.40
C VAL A 427 0.76 -14.01 -28.64
N LYS A 428 1.46 -14.65 -29.58
CA LYS A 428 1.44 -16.10 -29.79
C LYS A 428 2.11 -16.82 -28.62
N GLY A 429 1.41 -16.86 -27.48
CA GLY A 429 1.59 -17.88 -26.47
C GLY A 429 0.60 -19.01 -26.75
N ASP A 430 1.10 -20.19 -27.10
CA ASP A 430 0.27 -21.39 -27.34
C ASP A 430 -0.35 -21.90 -26.04
N TYR A 431 -1.40 -21.23 -25.55
CA TYR A 431 -2.23 -21.67 -24.45
C TYR A 431 -3.57 -22.18 -24.96
N LYS A 432 -3.80 -23.50 -24.80
CA LYS A 432 -5.13 -24.10 -24.99
C LYS A 432 -6.06 -23.59 -23.89
N ILE A 433 -6.95 -22.66 -24.23
CA ILE A 433 -7.97 -22.13 -23.34
C ILE A 433 -9.18 -23.07 -23.32
N ASP A 434 -9.58 -23.52 -22.13
CA ASP A 434 -10.83 -24.26 -21.91
C ASP A 434 -12.03 -23.29 -21.79
N SER A 435 -13.19 -23.83 -22.11
CA SER A 435 -14.38 -23.24 -22.73
C SER A 435 -15.29 -22.35 -21.85
N LYS A 436 -14.77 -21.59 -20.87
CA LYS A 436 -15.62 -20.99 -19.80
C LYS A 436 -15.63 -19.47 -19.55
N ASN A 437 -14.80 -18.64 -20.19
CA ASN A 437 -14.83 -17.19 -19.94
C ASN A 437 -15.40 -16.38 -21.13
N SER A 438 -16.28 -15.43 -20.81
CA SER A 438 -16.71 -14.34 -21.70
C SER A 438 -15.73 -13.17 -21.62
N PHE A 439 -15.56 -12.44 -22.71
CA PHE A 439 -14.69 -11.25 -22.79
C PHE A 439 -15.50 -10.02 -23.20
N ASP A 440 -15.25 -8.90 -22.54
CA ASP A 440 -15.70 -7.58 -22.99
C ASP A 440 -14.69 -7.00 -23.99
N ILE A 441 -15.17 -6.39 -25.07
CA ILE A 441 -14.34 -5.74 -26.07
C ILE A 441 -14.81 -4.29 -26.24
N VAL A 442 -13.90 -3.33 -26.04
CA VAL A 442 -14.17 -1.90 -26.25
C VAL A 442 -13.50 -1.47 -27.55
N PHE A 443 -14.28 -0.88 -28.45
CA PHE A 443 -13.79 -0.33 -29.72
C PHE A 443 -13.97 1.19 -29.74
N SER A 444 -13.03 1.90 -30.35
CA SER A 444 -13.13 3.31 -30.71
C SER A 444 -12.75 3.49 -32.19
N GLY A 445 -13.56 4.23 -32.93
CA GLY A 445 -13.39 4.43 -34.37
C GLY A 445 -14.45 5.39 -34.92
N ASP A 446 -14.28 5.81 -36.18
CA ASP A 446 -15.22 6.73 -36.83
C ASP A 446 -16.50 6.04 -37.36
N ILE A 447 -17.42 6.84 -37.91
CA ILE A 447 -18.72 6.35 -38.39
C ILE A 447 -18.57 5.37 -39.57
N ALA A 448 -17.55 5.52 -40.41
CA ALA A 448 -17.27 4.59 -41.50
C ALA A 448 -16.78 3.24 -40.98
N SER A 449 -15.90 3.27 -39.96
CA SER A 449 -15.41 2.09 -39.25
C SER A 449 -16.55 1.30 -38.60
N MET A 450 -17.54 1.98 -38.01
CA MET A 450 -18.73 1.35 -37.41
C MET A 450 -19.58 0.57 -38.43
N GLN A 451 -19.67 1.01 -39.68
CA GLN A 451 -20.43 0.29 -40.72
C GLN A 451 -19.76 -1.01 -41.16
N SER A 452 -18.42 -1.02 -41.26
CA SER A 452 -17.65 -2.25 -41.50
C SER A 452 -17.83 -3.24 -40.34
N MET A 453 -17.75 -2.77 -39.09
CA MET A 453 -17.97 -3.59 -37.89
C MET A 453 -19.39 -4.17 -37.79
N LEU A 454 -20.43 -3.46 -38.24
CA LEU A 454 -21.80 -3.97 -38.27
C LEU A 454 -21.96 -5.15 -39.24
N ASN A 455 -21.25 -5.14 -40.36
CA ASN A 455 -21.22 -6.25 -41.32
C ASN A 455 -20.47 -7.46 -40.74
N GLU A 456 -19.33 -7.23 -40.07
CA GLU A 456 -18.57 -8.27 -39.36
C GLU A 456 -19.42 -8.92 -38.23
N LYS A 457 -20.16 -8.09 -37.46
CA LYS A 457 -21.07 -8.53 -36.39
C LYS A 457 -22.19 -9.45 -36.90
N ASN A 458 -22.76 -9.16 -38.07
CA ASN A 458 -23.79 -10.00 -38.67
C ASN A 458 -23.20 -11.34 -39.12
N ARG A 459 -22.04 -11.32 -39.80
CA ARG A 459 -21.30 -12.52 -40.21
C ARG A 459 -20.89 -13.42 -39.03
N LEU A 460 -20.54 -12.86 -37.88
CA LEU A 460 -20.19 -13.61 -36.67
C LEU A 460 -21.43 -14.19 -35.96
N ARG A 461 -22.57 -13.48 -35.96
CA ARG A 461 -23.84 -14.00 -35.42
C ARG A 461 -24.38 -15.21 -36.19
N GLU A 462 -24.17 -15.26 -37.51
CA GLU A 462 -24.57 -16.41 -38.33
C GLU A 462 -23.77 -17.70 -38.04
N ASN A 463 -22.59 -17.59 -37.43
CA ASN A 463 -21.69 -18.72 -37.17
C ASN A 463 -21.57 -19.12 -35.69
N CYS A 464 -22.14 -18.35 -34.74
CA CYS A 464 -22.00 -18.61 -33.31
C CYS A 464 -23.29 -18.27 -32.52
N CYS A 465 -23.95 -19.27 -31.95
CA CYS A 465 -25.22 -19.13 -31.22
C CYS A 465 -25.08 -18.52 -29.79
N ARG A 466 -24.49 -17.33 -29.62
CA ARG A 466 -24.45 -16.61 -28.34
C ARG A 466 -24.64 -15.09 -28.47
N HIS A 467 -25.15 -14.47 -27.41
CA HIS A 467 -25.25 -13.01 -27.28
C HIS A 467 -23.88 -12.37 -27.03
N VAL A 468 -23.74 -11.13 -27.51
CA VAL A 468 -22.61 -10.22 -27.24
C VAL A 468 -23.24 -8.86 -26.97
N ASP A 469 -23.07 -8.36 -25.75
CA ASP A 469 -23.56 -7.06 -25.32
C ASP A 469 -22.43 -6.02 -25.37
N PHE A 470 -22.78 -4.76 -25.64
CA PHE A 470 -21.84 -3.64 -25.67
C PHE A 470 -22.45 -2.47 -24.90
N TYR A 471 -21.67 -1.84 -24.02
CA TYR A 471 -22.08 -0.61 -23.32
C TYR A 471 -21.77 0.64 -24.17
N HIS A 472 -22.65 1.64 -24.09
CA HIS A 472 -22.52 2.91 -24.82
C HIS A 472 -21.36 3.76 -24.30
N MET A 473 -20.56 4.32 -25.21
CA MET A 473 -19.74 5.51 -24.96
C MET A 473 -20.38 6.76 -25.57
N ILE A 474 -20.15 7.90 -24.91
CA ILE A 474 -20.64 9.23 -25.31
C ILE A 474 -19.75 9.76 -26.44
N THR A 475 -20.35 10.12 -27.58
CA THR A 475 -19.69 10.92 -28.61
C THR A 475 -19.86 12.41 -28.31
N HIS A 476 -18.76 13.11 -28.01
CA HIS A 476 -18.71 14.56 -28.23
C HIS A 476 -18.44 14.80 -29.72
N SER A 477 -19.51 14.86 -30.51
CA SER A 477 -19.44 15.50 -31.82
C SER A 477 -19.49 17.01 -31.64
N ASP A 478 -18.60 17.70 -32.34
CA ASP A 478 -18.46 19.14 -32.24
C ASP A 478 -19.73 19.85 -32.73
N LYS A 479 -20.45 20.49 -31.81
CA LYS A 479 -21.64 21.32 -32.09
C LYS A 479 -21.51 22.73 -31.53
N ARG A 480 -20.31 23.15 -31.10
CA ARG A 480 -20.08 24.46 -30.45
C ARG A 480 -19.47 25.54 -31.36
N LEU A 481 -19.75 25.46 -32.67
CA LEU A 481 -19.42 26.52 -33.64
C LEU A 481 -20.60 27.07 -34.46
N ASN A 482 -21.81 26.45 -34.41
CA ASN A 482 -22.99 26.95 -35.16
C ASN A 482 -24.12 27.51 -34.27
N GLU A 483 -24.00 27.48 -32.94
CA GLU A 483 -25.03 28.03 -32.03
C GLU A 483 -24.80 29.51 -31.67
N GLN A 484 -23.66 30.09 -32.09
CA GLN A 484 -23.33 31.50 -31.81
C GLN A 484 -23.89 32.47 -32.88
N GLU A 485 -24.10 32.01 -34.12
CA GLU A 485 -24.72 32.82 -35.19
C GLU A 485 -26.25 32.93 -35.08
N HIS A 486 -26.91 32.05 -34.31
CA HIS A 486 -28.38 32.05 -34.19
C HIS A 486 -28.93 32.96 -33.09
N TYR A 487 -28.07 33.50 -32.21
CA TYR A 487 -28.48 34.38 -31.10
C TYR A 487 -28.35 35.89 -31.39
N GLU A 488 -27.68 36.30 -32.48
CA GLU A 488 -27.58 37.72 -32.87
C GLU A 488 -28.63 38.17 -33.90
N GLN A 489 -29.43 37.26 -34.48
CA GLN A 489 -30.49 37.58 -35.46
C GLN A 489 -31.91 37.67 -34.88
N GLN A 490 -32.10 37.60 -33.56
CA GLN A 490 -33.41 37.83 -32.90
C GLN A 490 -33.42 39.05 -31.98
N ARG A 491 -32.63 40.08 -32.32
CA ARG A 491 -32.65 41.38 -31.64
C ARG A 491 -32.78 42.56 -32.61
N ASN A 492 -33.88 42.56 -33.36
CA ASN A 492 -34.57 43.73 -33.93
C ASN A 492 -36.03 43.38 -34.16
#